data_AF-A0A8C9QFG6-F1
#
_entry.id   AF-A0A8C9QFG6-F1
#
_cell.length_a   1.000
_cell.length_b   1.000
_cell.length_c   1.000
_cell.angle_alpha   90.00
_cell.angle_beta   90.00
_cell.angle_gamma   90.00
#
_symmetry.space_group_name_H-M   'P 1'
#
loop_
_entity.id
_entity.type
_entity.pdbx_description
1 polymer ?
#
loop_
_entity_poly.entity_id
_entity_poly.type
_entity_poly.pdbx_seq_one_letter_code
_entity_poly.pdbx_strand_id
1 'polypeptide(L)'
;MQGAAAPRGQGRSPSKKDTLGLPWVVPLTYVLAALELTCLFMQFSILPYLSRSLGLDSVAFGYLQTTFGVLQLLGGPLFGRVHCPAIVALVANLLGAIISVTCIPASTKGATVDVQAAPPGGPKASVFDLKAISRLLLLPGVLPVFLIKVVSGFPSGLFMIMFSIISMDFFQLEPSQAGYLMSFFGVLQMVVQGLVIGRLSSHFSEEALLRASVLVFMVVGLAMALMSTVLHFCFLVPGLVFSLCTLNVVTDSMLTKAVSASDTGTMLGLCASVQPLTRTLGPTLGGLLYRSFGVPIFGHVQFAVNFFLLLVLWRKPMTHKRDKAW
;
A
#
# COMPACT_ATOMS: atom_id res chain seq x y z
N MET A 1 -54.70 -13.22 -53.40
CA MET A 1 -54.45 -13.98 -52.16
C MET A 1 -52.95 -14.03 -51.94
N GLN A 2 -52.50 -13.62 -50.75
CA GLN A 2 -51.25 -14.00 -50.06
C GLN A 2 -49.92 -13.76 -50.78
N GLY A 3 -48.93 -13.05 -50.24
CA GLY A 3 -48.75 -12.51 -48.90
C GLY A 3 -47.28 -12.08 -48.80
N ALA A 4 -47.05 -10.78 -48.63
CA ALA A 4 -45.76 -10.24 -48.25
C ALA A 4 -45.51 -10.53 -46.76
N ALA A 5 -44.40 -11.18 -46.43
CA ALA A 5 -43.83 -11.16 -45.07
C ALA A 5 -42.38 -11.69 -45.08
N ALA A 6 -41.42 -10.77 -45.05
CA ALA A 6 -40.08 -11.08 -44.56
C ALA A 6 -40.17 -11.31 -43.03
N PRO A 7 -39.55 -12.37 -42.48
CA PRO A 7 -39.54 -12.56 -41.04
C PRO A 7 -38.63 -11.50 -40.42
N ARG A 8 -39.27 -10.65 -39.61
CA ARG A 8 -38.72 -9.62 -38.74
C ARG A 8 -37.46 -10.12 -38.03
N GLY A 9 -36.41 -9.29 -38.06
CA GLY A 9 -35.25 -9.42 -37.18
C GLY A 9 -35.71 -9.45 -35.73
N GLN A 10 -35.67 -10.62 -35.12
CA GLN A 10 -35.88 -10.81 -33.70
C GLN A 10 -34.64 -10.26 -32.99
N GLY A 11 -34.88 -9.24 -32.16
CA GLY A 11 -33.84 -8.41 -31.55
C GLY A 11 -32.75 -9.23 -30.89
N ARG A 12 -31.50 -8.97 -31.30
CA ARG A 12 -30.34 -9.20 -30.45
C ARG A 12 -30.61 -8.46 -29.14
N SER A 13 -30.80 -9.21 -28.05
CA SER A 13 -30.70 -8.67 -26.70
C SER A 13 -29.42 -7.83 -26.62
N PRO A 14 -29.46 -6.58 -26.10
CA PRO A 14 -28.26 -5.76 -26.00
C PRO A 14 -27.22 -6.56 -25.23
N SER A 15 -26.04 -6.69 -25.81
CA SER A 15 -24.98 -7.47 -25.20
C SER A 15 -24.69 -6.84 -23.84
N LYS A 16 -24.51 -7.65 -22.79
CA LYS A 16 -24.16 -7.18 -21.43
C LYS A 16 -22.89 -6.30 -21.38
N LYS A 17 -22.16 -6.20 -22.50
CA LYS A 17 -21.04 -5.26 -22.74
C LYS A 17 -21.49 -3.81 -23.00
N ASP A 18 -22.71 -3.57 -23.48
CA ASP A 18 -23.23 -2.24 -23.82
C ASP A 18 -23.61 -1.42 -22.56
N THR A 19 -23.83 -2.08 -21.42
CA THR A 19 -24.06 -1.42 -20.11
C THR A 19 -22.79 -0.99 -19.39
N LEU A 20 -21.60 -1.47 -19.80
CA LEU A 20 -20.32 -1.01 -19.23
C LEU A 20 -19.89 0.37 -19.76
N GLY A 21 -20.53 0.89 -20.81
CA GLY A 21 -20.23 2.18 -21.42
C GLY A 21 -21.02 3.38 -20.88
N LEU A 22 -21.78 3.23 -19.78
CA LEU A 22 -22.61 4.33 -19.27
C LEU A 22 -21.74 5.44 -18.63
N PRO A 23 -21.88 6.72 -19.03
CA PRO A 23 -21.06 7.82 -18.53
C PRO A 23 -21.19 8.07 -17.01
N TRP A 24 -22.21 7.49 -16.37
CA TRP A 24 -22.45 7.57 -14.93
C TRP A 24 -21.70 6.52 -14.09
N VAL A 25 -21.23 5.43 -14.70
CA VAL A 25 -20.50 4.35 -13.99
C VAL A 25 -19.12 4.85 -13.54
N VAL A 26 -18.48 5.67 -14.37
CA VAL A 26 -17.18 6.27 -14.09
C VAL A 26 -17.22 7.19 -12.85
N PRO A 27 -18.08 8.23 -12.76
CA PRO A 27 -18.16 9.07 -11.55
C PRO A 27 -18.60 8.29 -10.31
N LEU A 28 -19.50 7.30 -10.46
CA LEU A 28 -19.91 6.44 -9.36
C LEU A 28 -18.72 5.62 -8.80
N THR A 29 -17.86 5.11 -9.68
CA THR A 29 -16.64 4.38 -9.30
C THR A 29 -15.67 5.28 -8.55
N TYR A 30 -15.54 6.55 -8.93
CA TYR A 30 -14.73 7.52 -8.18
C TYR A 30 -15.30 7.82 -6.79
N VAL A 31 -16.61 7.96 -6.65
CA VAL A 31 -17.26 8.17 -5.34
C VAL A 31 -17.06 6.94 -4.43
N LEU A 32 -17.25 5.73 -4.98
CA LEU A 32 -17.00 4.48 -4.27
C LEU A 32 -15.53 4.37 -3.83
N ALA A 33 -14.59 4.65 -4.72
CA ALA A 33 -13.17 4.64 -4.40
C ALA A 33 -12.81 5.67 -3.31
N ALA A 34 -13.39 6.87 -3.36
CA ALA A 34 -13.17 7.89 -2.35
C ALA A 34 -13.70 7.46 -0.97
N LEU A 35 -14.88 6.83 -0.93
CA LEU A 35 -15.49 6.33 0.29
C LEU A 35 -14.68 5.16 0.87
N GLU A 36 -14.29 4.18 0.05
CA GLU A 36 -13.45 3.05 0.47
C GLU A 36 -12.08 3.52 0.98
N LEU A 37 -11.43 4.44 0.26
CA LEU A 37 -10.15 5.01 0.69
C LEU A 37 -10.30 5.73 2.04
N THR A 38 -11.36 6.52 2.22
CA THR A 38 -11.62 7.23 3.49
C THR A 38 -11.80 6.26 4.66
N CYS A 39 -12.57 5.19 4.46
CA CYS A 39 -12.75 4.13 5.47
C CYS A 39 -11.42 3.41 5.77
N LEU A 40 -10.66 3.07 4.74
CA LEU A 40 -9.36 2.43 4.84
C LEU A 40 -8.35 3.31 5.62
N PHE A 41 -8.37 4.63 5.37
CA PHE A 41 -7.55 5.62 6.08
C PHE A 41 -7.88 5.68 7.58
N MET A 42 -9.17 5.71 7.92
CA MET A 42 -9.60 5.64 9.31
C MET A 42 -9.14 4.35 9.97
N GLN A 43 -9.30 3.20 9.29
CA GLN A 43 -8.85 1.91 9.82
C GLN A 43 -7.34 1.86 10.03
N PHE A 44 -6.51 2.22 9.06
CA PHE A 44 -5.05 2.15 9.21
C PHE A 44 -4.50 3.10 10.27
N SER A 45 -5.16 4.24 10.50
CA SER A 45 -4.74 5.20 11.53
C SER A 45 -5.13 4.75 12.94
N ILE A 46 -6.29 4.10 13.09
CA ILE A 46 -6.84 3.69 14.40
C ILE A 46 -6.28 2.33 14.83
N LEU A 47 -6.04 1.39 13.89
CA LEU A 47 -5.67 0.00 14.18
C LEU A 47 -4.42 -0.15 15.07
N PRO A 48 -3.31 0.59 14.86
CA PRO A 48 -2.13 0.47 15.72
C PRO A 48 -2.37 0.99 17.15
N TYR A 49 -3.14 2.07 17.29
CA TYR A 49 -3.50 2.65 18.58
C TYR A 49 -4.43 1.71 19.36
N LEU A 50 -5.46 1.19 18.68
CA LEU A 50 -6.41 0.25 19.27
C LEU A 50 -5.70 -1.03 19.70
N SER A 51 -4.81 -1.56 18.86
CA SER A 51 -4.01 -2.75 19.15
C SER A 51 -3.22 -2.60 20.45
N ARG A 52 -2.52 -1.47 20.63
CA ARG A 52 -1.79 -1.20 21.88
C ARG A 52 -2.71 -0.98 23.08
N SER A 53 -3.83 -0.27 22.90
CA SER A 53 -4.77 -0.03 24.00
C SER A 53 -5.46 -1.30 24.51
N LEU A 54 -5.58 -2.32 23.65
CA LEU A 54 -6.10 -3.65 23.99
C LEU A 54 -5.03 -4.59 24.57
N GLY A 55 -3.81 -4.11 24.78
CA GLY A 55 -2.70 -4.91 25.31
C GLY A 55 -2.12 -5.93 24.32
N LEU A 56 -2.36 -5.76 23.02
CA LEU A 56 -1.79 -6.66 22.00
C LEU A 56 -0.30 -6.37 21.82
N ASP A 57 0.53 -7.37 22.11
CA ASP A 57 1.97 -7.34 21.87
C ASP A 57 2.32 -7.17 20.38
N SER A 58 3.54 -6.71 20.10
CA SER A 58 4.05 -6.51 18.72
C SER A 58 3.94 -7.77 17.85
N VAL A 59 3.99 -8.95 18.46
CA VAL A 59 3.80 -10.25 17.78
C VAL A 59 2.34 -10.42 17.32
N ALA A 60 1.36 -10.04 18.15
CA ALA A 60 -0.05 -10.12 17.81
C ALA A 60 -0.43 -9.11 16.72
N PHE A 61 0.18 -7.92 16.73
CA PHE A 61 0.06 -6.98 15.61
C PHE A 61 0.65 -7.56 14.31
N GLY A 62 1.76 -8.30 14.41
CA GLY A 62 2.32 -9.08 13.29
C GLY A 62 1.36 -10.15 12.75
N TYR A 63 0.65 -10.87 13.63
CA TYR A 63 -0.40 -11.81 13.21
C TYR A 63 -1.59 -11.10 12.55
N LEU A 64 -1.99 -9.93 13.04
CA LEU A 64 -3.06 -9.13 12.43
C LEU A 64 -2.70 -8.72 10.98
N GLN A 65 -1.45 -8.31 10.76
CA GLN A 65 -0.92 -8.03 9.42
C GLN A 65 -0.82 -9.30 8.57
N THR A 66 -0.49 -10.44 9.17
CA THR A 66 -0.49 -11.74 8.49
C THR A 66 -1.89 -12.11 8.02
N THR A 67 -2.92 -11.89 8.84
CA THR A 67 -4.32 -12.11 8.46
C THR A 67 -4.72 -11.22 7.29
N PHE A 68 -4.33 -9.94 7.29
CA PHE A 68 -4.53 -9.05 6.14
C PHE A 68 -3.85 -9.59 4.88
N GLY A 69 -2.61 -10.08 5.00
CA GLY A 69 -1.88 -10.74 3.91
C GLY A 69 -2.58 -12.00 3.39
N VAL A 70 -3.09 -12.86 4.27
CA VAL A 70 -3.85 -14.08 3.90
C VAL A 70 -5.16 -13.73 3.20
N LEU A 71 -5.88 -12.71 3.67
CA LEU A 71 -7.08 -12.22 3.01
C LEU A 71 -6.78 -11.64 1.63
N GLN A 72 -5.66 -10.92 1.50
CA GLN A 72 -5.22 -10.35 0.22
C GLN A 72 -4.75 -11.43 -0.76
N LEU A 73 -4.12 -12.50 -0.26
CA LEU A 73 -3.75 -13.72 -0.99
C LEU A 73 -4.97 -14.42 -1.60
N LEU A 74 -5.99 -14.66 -0.77
CA LEU A 74 -7.21 -15.39 -1.15
C LEU A 74 -8.16 -14.51 -1.98
N GLY A 75 -8.12 -13.19 -1.76
CA GLY A 75 -9.05 -12.25 -2.38
C GLY A 75 -9.00 -12.23 -3.90
N GLY A 76 -7.81 -12.15 -4.50
CA GLY A 76 -7.66 -12.13 -5.97
C GLY A 76 -8.28 -13.35 -6.67
N PRO A 77 -7.88 -14.59 -6.33
CA PRO A 77 -8.39 -15.81 -6.96
C PRO A 77 -9.84 -16.14 -6.62
N LEU A 78 -10.32 -15.76 -5.43
CA LEU A 78 -11.72 -15.98 -5.03
C LEU A 78 -12.64 -14.98 -5.73
N PHE A 79 -12.36 -13.67 -5.61
CA PHE A 79 -13.25 -12.64 -6.14
C PHE A 79 -13.12 -12.47 -7.67
N GLY A 80 -11.99 -12.83 -8.28
CA GLY A 80 -11.81 -12.82 -9.73
C GLY A 80 -12.66 -13.86 -10.48
N ARG A 81 -13.16 -14.90 -9.80
CA ARG A 81 -14.04 -15.93 -10.37
C ARG A 81 -15.54 -15.71 -10.10
N VAL A 82 -15.87 -14.73 -9.26
CA VAL A 82 -17.25 -14.42 -8.90
C VAL A 82 -17.91 -13.64 -10.04
N HIS A 83 -19.07 -14.11 -10.49
CA HIS A 83 -19.83 -13.45 -11.59
C HIS A 83 -20.42 -12.08 -11.22
N CYS A 84 -20.60 -11.82 -9.91
CA CYS A 84 -21.17 -10.57 -9.37
C CYS A 84 -20.32 -10.02 -8.20
N PRO A 85 -19.08 -9.56 -8.45
CA PRO A 85 -18.17 -9.14 -7.38
C PRO A 85 -18.70 -7.95 -6.57
N ALA A 86 -19.50 -7.07 -7.18
CA ALA A 86 -20.11 -5.91 -6.53
C ALA A 86 -21.13 -6.29 -5.44
N ILE A 87 -21.94 -7.33 -5.65
CA ILE A 87 -22.93 -7.78 -4.64
C ILE A 87 -22.23 -8.43 -3.46
N VAL A 88 -21.20 -9.24 -3.73
CA VAL A 88 -20.40 -9.87 -2.68
C VAL A 88 -19.64 -8.81 -1.86
N ALA A 89 -19.08 -7.80 -2.52
CA ALA A 89 -18.45 -6.67 -1.85
C ALA A 89 -19.44 -5.87 -1.00
N LEU A 90 -20.68 -5.66 -1.48
CA LEU A 90 -21.74 -4.98 -0.73
C LEU A 90 -22.09 -5.75 0.55
N VAL A 91 -22.35 -7.05 0.43
CA VAL A 91 -22.68 -7.91 1.58
C VAL A 91 -21.54 -7.95 2.58
N ALA A 92 -20.29 -8.08 2.12
CA ALA A 92 -19.11 -8.10 2.98
C ALA A 92 -18.91 -6.76 3.72
N ASN A 93 -19.08 -5.62 3.02
CA ASN A 93 -18.98 -4.30 3.64
C ASN A 93 -20.10 -4.05 4.67
N LEU A 94 -21.34 -4.48 4.40
CA LEU A 94 -22.45 -4.36 5.35
C LEU A 94 -22.22 -5.21 6.61
N LEU A 95 -21.74 -6.45 6.44
CA LEU A 95 -21.33 -7.30 7.56
C LEU A 95 -20.21 -6.67 8.37
N GLY A 96 -19.18 -6.13 7.70
CA GLY A 96 -18.09 -5.41 8.34
C GLY A 96 -18.57 -4.21 9.14
N ALA A 97 -19.50 -3.41 8.59
CA ALA A 97 -20.09 -2.28 9.28
C ALA A 97 -20.88 -2.70 10.52
N ILE A 98 -21.70 -3.76 10.43
CA ILE A 98 -22.48 -4.29 11.56
C ILE A 98 -21.53 -4.76 12.68
N ILE A 99 -20.52 -5.57 12.35
CA ILE A 99 -19.52 -6.04 13.31
C ILE A 99 -18.77 -4.87 13.94
N SER A 100 -18.41 -3.86 13.15
CA SER A 100 -17.69 -2.69 13.65
C SER A 100 -18.53 -1.87 14.63
N VAL A 101 -19.85 -1.77 14.42
CA VAL A 101 -20.77 -1.04 15.31
C VAL A 101 -21.09 -1.84 16.58
N THR A 102 -21.21 -3.16 16.48
CA THR A 102 -21.58 -4.01 17.62
C THR A 102 -20.40 -4.41 18.51
N CYS A 103 -19.21 -4.59 17.92
CA CYS A 103 -18.04 -5.12 18.64
C CYS A 103 -16.99 -4.06 19.00
N ILE A 104 -16.95 -2.90 18.35
CA ILE A 104 -15.96 -1.84 18.66
C ILE A 104 -16.64 -0.76 19.52
N PRO A 105 -16.21 -0.55 20.78
CA PRO A 105 -16.75 0.51 21.63
C PRO A 105 -16.58 1.89 20.96
N ALA A 106 -17.65 2.70 20.96
CA ALA A 106 -17.69 4.01 20.28
C ALA A 106 -16.65 5.03 20.81
N SER A 107 -16.07 4.79 21.98
CA SER A 107 -14.97 5.58 22.56
C SER A 107 -13.75 4.70 22.81
N THR A 108 -12.74 4.82 21.95
CA THR A 108 -11.40 4.22 22.13
C THR A 108 -10.43 5.16 22.86
N LYS A 109 -10.87 6.37 23.22
CA LYS A 109 -10.20 7.27 24.18
C LYS A 109 -10.98 7.29 25.48
N GLY A 110 -10.64 6.39 26.40
CA GLY A 110 -11.13 6.45 27.78
C GLY A 110 -11.44 5.09 28.38
N ALA A 111 -10.40 4.37 28.82
CA ALA A 111 -10.54 3.35 29.85
C ALA A 111 -9.21 3.24 30.62
N THR A 112 -9.15 4.02 31.72
CA THR A 112 -8.46 3.68 32.98
C THR A 112 -7.00 3.19 32.92
N VAL A 113 -6.08 4.15 32.95
CA VAL A 113 -4.92 4.04 33.86
C VAL A 113 -5.00 5.28 34.75
N ASP A 114 -5.01 5.08 36.06
CA ASP A 114 -4.95 6.15 37.07
C ASP A 114 -3.77 7.08 36.78
N VAL A 115 -4.05 8.18 36.08
CA VAL A 115 -3.13 9.30 35.94
C VAL A 115 -3.76 10.44 36.72
N GLN A 116 -3.19 10.65 37.90
CA GLN A 116 -3.13 11.92 38.63
C GLN A 116 -3.56 13.11 37.77
N ALA A 117 -4.61 13.80 38.21
CA ALA A 117 -5.22 14.90 37.50
C ALA A 117 -4.17 15.87 36.96
N ALA A 118 -4.11 15.99 35.63
CA ALA A 118 -3.35 17.04 34.98
C ALA A 118 -3.91 18.41 35.42
N PRO A 119 -3.06 19.41 35.71
CA PRO A 119 -3.52 20.71 36.19
C PRO A 119 -4.46 21.38 35.17
N PRO A 120 -5.52 22.07 35.64
CA PRO A 120 -6.51 22.68 34.76
C PRO A 120 -5.86 23.86 34.01
N GLY A 121 -5.69 23.73 32.70
CA GLY A 121 -5.15 24.80 31.85
C GLY A 121 -4.39 24.36 30.59
N GLY A 122 -4.11 23.07 30.40
CA GLY A 122 -3.46 22.57 29.18
C GLY A 122 -4.37 22.72 27.94
N PRO A 123 -3.83 23.12 26.76
CA PRO A 123 -4.61 23.19 25.53
C PRO A 123 -5.21 21.81 25.23
N LYS A 124 -6.53 21.75 24.98
CA LYS A 124 -7.20 20.53 24.50
C LYS A 124 -6.46 20.05 23.25
N ALA A 125 -5.94 18.82 23.28
CA ALA A 125 -5.22 18.24 22.15
C ALA A 125 -6.13 18.24 20.90
N SER A 126 -5.83 19.14 19.97
CA SER A 126 -6.52 19.23 18.69
C SER A 126 -6.26 17.94 17.91
N VAL A 127 -7.34 17.31 17.44
CA VAL A 127 -7.31 16.03 16.70
C VAL A 127 -6.51 16.15 15.38
N PHE A 128 -6.27 17.38 14.91
CA PHE A 128 -5.38 17.71 13.81
C PHE A 128 -4.54 18.94 14.16
N ASP A 129 -3.49 18.76 14.96
CA ASP A 129 -2.46 19.78 15.05
C ASP A 129 -1.51 19.64 13.85
N LEU A 130 -1.92 20.18 12.70
CA LEU A 130 -1.14 20.23 11.45
C LEU A 130 0.24 20.87 11.68
N LYS A 131 0.34 21.78 12.66
CA LYS A 131 1.61 22.40 13.06
C LYS A 131 2.50 21.40 13.80
N ALA A 132 1.94 20.54 14.63
CA ALA A 132 2.68 19.45 15.26
C ALA A 132 3.14 18.39 14.23
N ILE A 133 2.28 18.01 13.27
CA ILE A 133 2.64 17.05 12.21
C ILE A 133 3.77 17.60 11.32
N SER A 134 3.65 18.86 10.88
CA SER A 134 4.70 19.49 10.06
C SER A 134 6.02 19.65 10.83
N ARG A 135 5.97 20.03 12.11
CA ARG A 135 7.16 20.10 12.97
C ARG A 135 7.81 18.72 13.12
N LEU A 136 7.02 17.66 13.32
CA LEU A 136 7.49 16.29 13.45
C LEU A 136 8.16 15.81 12.16
N LEU A 137 7.55 16.08 11.00
CA LEU A 137 8.11 15.73 9.70
C LEU A 137 9.41 16.47 9.39
N LEU A 138 9.52 17.74 9.80
CA LEU A 138 10.70 18.59 9.58
C LEU A 138 11.85 18.33 10.57
N LEU A 139 11.72 17.36 11.49
CA LEU A 139 12.82 16.97 12.36
C LEU A 139 14.01 16.48 11.51
N PRO A 140 15.24 16.92 11.81
CA PRO A 140 16.41 16.64 10.98
C PRO A 140 16.78 15.15 10.87
N GLY A 141 16.35 14.31 11.81
CA GLY A 141 16.49 12.85 11.73
C GLY A 141 15.34 12.13 11.00
N VAL A 142 14.15 12.76 10.94
CA VAL A 142 12.93 12.18 10.36
C VAL A 142 12.84 12.46 8.88
N LEU A 143 13.01 13.74 8.49
CA LEU A 143 12.79 14.21 7.12
C LEU A 143 13.57 13.39 6.08
N PRO A 144 14.88 13.10 6.27
CA PRO A 144 15.63 12.34 5.27
C PRO A 144 15.11 10.91 5.10
N VAL A 145 14.81 10.22 6.21
CA VAL A 145 14.34 8.84 6.18
C VAL A 145 12.93 8.76 5.57
N PHE A 146 12.06 9.71 5.94
CA PHE A 146 10.73 9.82 5.36
C PHE A 146 10.78 10.09 3.85
N LEU A 147 11.63 11.04 3.41
CA LEU A 147 11.80 11.32 1.99
C LEU A 147 12.36 10.12 1.23
N ILE A 148 13.34 9.39 1.79
CA ILE A 148 13.85 8.16 1.18
C ILE A 148 12.72 7.13 1.01
N LYS A 149 11.91 6.91 2.05
CA LYS A 149 10.76 5.99 2.01
C LYS A 149 9.79 6.35 0.88
N VAL A 150 9.36 7.62 0.84
CA VAL A 150 8.38 8.11 -0.14
C VAL A 150 8.96 8.03 -1.56
N VAL A 151 10.14 8.61 -1.76
CA VAL A 151 10.73 8.77 -3.10
C VAL A 151 11.18 7.44 -3.68
N SER A 152 11.82 6.56 -2.90
CA SER A 152 12.26 5.23 -3.36
C SER A 152 11.08 4.29 -3.65
N GLY A 153 10.03 4.33 -2.82
CA GLY A 153 8.85 3.47 -2.96
C GLY A 153 7.85 3.93 -4.02
N PHE A 154 7.86 5.22 -4.39
CA PHE A 154 6.85 5.81 -5.28
C PHE A 154 6.74 5.13 -6.66
N PRO A 155 7.82 4.90 -7.43
CA PRO A 155 7.69 4.36 -8.79
C PRO A 155 7.21 2.90 -8.78
N SER A 156 7.66 2.10 -7.80
CA SER A 156 7.16 0.75 -7.55
C SER A 156 5.69 0.75 -7.13
N GLY A 157 5.27 1.72 -6.31
CA GLY A 157 3.87 1.94 -5.95
C GLY A 157 3.00 2.24 -7.18
N LEU A 158 3.45 3.14 -8.06
CA LEU A 158 2.77 3.43 -9.33
C LEU A 158 2.65 2.20 -10.22
N PHE A 159 3.74 1.44 -10.36
CA PHE A 159 3.74 0.21 -11.13
C PHE A 159 2.72 -0.79 -10.60
N MET A 160 2.65 -0.99 -9.27
CA MET A 160 1.69 -1.90 -8.64
C MET A 160 0.24 -1.46 -8.83
N ILE A 161 -0.05 -0.15 -8.81
CA ILE A 161 -1.39 0.38 -9.07
C ILE A 161 -1.77 0.17 -10.54
N MET A 162 -0.83 0.39 -11.46
CA MET A 162 -1.02 0.20 -12.90
C MET A 162 -0.91 -1.26 -13.35
N PHE A 163 -0.53 -2.17 -12.46
CA PHE A 163 -0.28 -3.56 -12.80
C PHE A 163 -1.48 -4.24 -13.45
N SER A 164 -2.71 -3.90 -13.03
CA SER A 164 -3.92 -4.44 -13.66
C SER A 164 -3.99 -4.08 -15.16
N ILE A 165 -3.73 -2.82 -15.50
CA ILE A 165 -3.71 -2.35 -16.89
C ILE A 165 -2.54 -2.97 -17.65
N ILE A 166 -1.35 -3.01 -17.04
CA ILE A 166 -0.16 -3.64 -17.63
C ILE A 166 -0.42 -5.13 -17.91
N SER A 167 -1.11 -5.83 -17.00
CA SER A 167 -1.42 -7.25 -17.18
C SER A 167 -2.34 -7.52 -18.35
N MET A 168 -3.34 -6.65 -18.59
CA MET A 168 -4.28 -6.79 -19.69
C MET A 168 -3.67 -6.32 -21.02
N ASP A 169 -3.10 -5.12 -21.05
CA ASP A 169 -2.69 -4.48 -22.30
C ASP A 169 -1.30 -4.92 -22.77
N PHE A 170 -0.34 -5.06 -21.84
CA PHE A 170 1.04 -5.40 -22.18
C PHE A 170 1.28 -6.90 -22.18
N PHE A 171 0.85 -7.60 -21.14
CA PHE A 171 1.02 -9.06 -21.04
C PHE A 171 -0.09 -9.88 -21.71
N GLN A 172 -1.18 -9.24 -22.14
CA GLN A 172 -2.33 -9.90 -22.77
C GLN A 172 -2.90 -11.05 -21.91
N LEU A 173 -2.86 -10.88 -20.58
CA LEU A 173 -3.30 -11.88 -19.62
C LEU A 173 -4.80 -11.81 -19.39
N GLU A 174 -5.40 -12.99 -19.17
CA GLU A 174 -6.77 -13.07 -18.69
C GLU A 174 -6.86 -12.59 -17.23
N PRO A 175 -7.99 -11.99 -16.78
CA PRO A 175 -8.15 -11.57 -15.38
C PRO A 175 -7.82 -12.64 -14.33
N SER A 176 -8.08 -13.92 -14.63
CA SER A 176 -7.74 -15.04 -13.75
C SER A 176 -6.23 -15.21 -13.57
N GLN A 177 -5.45 -15.01 -14.65
CA GLN A 177 -3.99 -15.13 -14.66
C GLN A 177 -3.33 -13.93 -13.98
N ALA A 178 -3.83 -12.72 -14.19
CA ALA A 178 -3.40 -11.53 -13.46
C ALA A 178 -3.65 -11.70 -11.94
N GLY A 179 -4.77 -12.32 -11.57
CA GLY A 179 -5.08 -12.71 -10.19
C GLY A 179 -4.06 -13.66 -9.57
N TYR A 180 -3.64 -14.71 -10.31
CA TYR A 180 -2.58 -15.62 -9.84
C TYR A 180 -1.25 -14.91 -9.62
N LEU A 181 -0.92 -13.96 -10.49
CA LEU A 181 0.32 -13.23 -10.43
C LEU A 181 0.36 -12.24 -9.24
N MET A 182 -0.80 -11.63 -8.93
CA MET A 182 -0.98 -10.87 -7.69
C MET A 182 -0.93 -11.75 -6.43
N SER A 183 -1.49 -12.96 -6.47
CA SER A 183 -1.35 -13.91 -5.37
C SER A 183 0.10 -14.33 -5.15
N PHE A 184 0.86 -14.59 -6.23
CA PHE A 184 2.29 -14.87 -6.15
C PHE A 184 3.05 -13.72 -5.47
N PHE A 185 2.77 -12.47 -5.87
CA PHE A 185 3.33 -11.28 -5.21
C PHE A 185 2.99 -11.26 -3.70
N GLY A 186 1.73 -11.51 -3.34
CA GLY A 186 1.28 -11.54 -1.95
C GLY A 186 1.93 -12.64 -1.10
N VAL A 187 2.04 -13.88 -1.62
CA VAL A 187 2.78 -14.98 -0.95
C VAL A 187 4.22 -14.54 -0.68
N LEU A 188 4.87 -14.05 -1.73
CA LEU A 188 6.28 -13.71 -1.64
C LEU A 188 6.50 -12.56 -0.66
N GLN A 189 5.60 -11.58 -0.64
CA GLN A 189 5.60 -10.50 0.34
C GLN A 189 5.48 -11.01 1.76
N MET A 190 4.54 -11.92 2.02
CA MET A 190 4.35 -12.55 3.33
C MET A 190 5.63 -13.30 3.77
N VAL A 191 6.22 -14.11 2.90
CA VAL A 191 7.44 -14.89 3.19
C VAL A 191 8.63 -13.97 3.46
N VAL A 192 8.85 -12.99 2.59
CA VAL A 192 9.95 -12.04 2.72
C VAL A 192 9.80 -11.22 4.00
N GLN A 193 8.64 -10.59 4.22
CA GLN A 193 8.42 -9.71 5.37
C GLN A 193 8.40 -10.48 6.70
N GLY A 194 7.76 -11.66 6.73
CA GLY A 194 7.61 -12.45 7.95
C GLY A 194 8.86 -13.22 8.36
N LEU A 195 9.59 -13.82 7.40
CA LEU A 195 10.74 -14.67 7.69
C LEU A 195 12.08 -14.00 7.39
N VAL A 196 12.23 -13.48 6.17
CA VAL A 196 13.53 -12.99 5.66
C VAL A 196 13.92 -11.69 6.36
N ILE A 197 13.05 -10.69 6.38
CA ILE A 197 13.35 -9.37 6.94
C ILE A 197 13.56 -9.44 8.46
N GLY A 198 12.80 -10.26 9.17
CA GLY A 198 13.01 -10.47 10.61
C GLY A 198 14.42 -10.98 10.94
N ARG A 199 14.94 -11.93 10.15
CA ARG A 199 16.30 -12.47 10.29
C ARG A 199 17.37 -11.48 9.83
N LEU A 200 17.12 -10.75 8.75
CA LEU A 200 18.08 -9.80 8.20
C LEU A 200 18.22 -8.56 9.10
N SER A 201 17.11 -8.09 9.67
CA SER A 201 17.06 -6.97 10.62
C SER A 201 17.80 -7.25 11.93
N SER A 202 17.87 -8.52 12.36
CA SER A 202 18.63 -8.88 13.56
C SER A 202 20.15 -8.98 13.33
N HIS A 203 20.58 -9.31 12.11
CA HIS A 203 22.00 -9.51 11.79
C HIS A 203 22.69 -8.28 11.20
N PHE A 204 21.95 -7.44 10.46
CA PHE A 204 22.48 -6.29 9.76
C PHE A 204 21.98 -4.97 10.37
N SER A 205 22.81 -3.93 10.30
CA SER A 205 22.39 -2.59 10.69
C SER A 205 21.33 -2.04 9.74
N GLU A 206 20.42 -1.21 10.26
CA GLU A 206 19.40 -0.50 9.48
C GLU A 206 19.97 0.25 8.28
N GLU A 207 21.10 0.95 8.46
CA GLU A 207 21.74 1.68 7.36
C GLU A 207 22.22 0.75 6.23
N ALA A 208 22.84 -0.37 6.57
CA ALA A 208 23.28 -1.36 5.59
C ALA A 208 22.08 -1.98 4.83
N LEU A 209 21.00 -2.28 5.55
CA LEU A 209 19.76 -2.80 4.96
C LEU A 209 19.07 -1.78 4.05
N LEU A 210 19.07 -0.50 4.45
CA LEU A 210 18.53 0.59 3.65
C LEU A 210 19.32 0.77 2.35
N ARG A 211 20.65 0.76 2.42
CA ARG A 211 21.50 0.86 1.22
C ARG A 211 21.34 -0.36 0.32
N ALA A 212 21.27 -1.56 0.90
CA ALA A 212 21.06 -2.80 0.16
C ALA A 212 19.69 -2.80 -0.54
N SER A 213 18.62 -2.35 0.13
CA SER A 213 17.29 -2.31 -0.49
C SER A 213 17.21 -1.29 -1.63
N VAL A 214 17.82 -0.11 -1.48
CA VAL A 214 17.91 0.90 -2.55
C VAL A 214 18.73 0.37 -3.75
N LEU A 215 19.83 -0.35 -3.49
CA LEU A 215 20.65 -0.97 -4.53
C LEU A 215 19.86 -2.03 -5.30
N VAL A 216 19.16 -2.92 -4.59
CA VAL A 216 18.33 -3.95 -5.24
C VAL A 216 17.18 -3.29 -6.02
N PHE A 217 16.57 -2.22 -5.50
CA PHE A 217 15.55 -1.46 -6.23
C PHE A 217 16.07 -0.85 -7.53
N MET A 218 17.31 -0.38 -7.53
CA MET A 218 17.95 0.15 -8.73
C MET A 218 18.11 -0.95 -9.80
N VAL A 219 18.60 -2.13 -9.41
CA VAL A 219 18.72 -3.29 -10.31
C VAL A 219 17.35 -3.76 -10.81
N VAL A 220 16.36 -3.82 -9.93
CA VAL A 220 14.97 -4.14 -10.26
C VAL A 220 14.38 -3.12 -11.24
N GLY A 221 14.67 -1.83 -11.07
CA GLY A 221 14.24 -0.79 -12.00
C GLY A 221 14.80 -0.99 -13.41
N LEU A 222 16.08 -1.36 -13.51
CA LEU A 222 16.69 -1.68 -14.80
C LEU A 222 16.07 -2.95 -15.43
N ALA A 223 15.88 -4.00 -14.63
CA ALA A 223 15.20 -5.22 -15.08
C ALA A 223 13.75 -4.95 -15.52
N MET A 224 13.06 -4.03 -14.84
CA MET A 224 11.70 -3.61 -15.17
C MET A 224 11.65 -2.86 -16.50
N ALA A 225 12.65 -2.03 -16.80
CA ALA A 225 12.74 -1.32 -18.07
C ALA A 225 12.94 -2.27 -19.27
N LEU A 226 13.62 -3.39 -19.05
CA LEU A 226 13.88 -4.43 -20.06
C LEU A 226 12.80 -5.53 -20.10
N MET A 227 11.75 -5.37 -19.30
CA MET A 227 10.72 -6.39 -19.13
C MET A 227 9.84 -6.52 -20.38
N SER A 228 9.79 -7.72 -20.94
CA SER A 228 8.99 -8.03 -22.14
C SER A 228 8.02 -9.19 -21.97
N THR A 229 8.23 -10.06 -20.97
CA THR A 229 7.43 -11.28 -20.79
C THR A 229 7.04 -11.48 -19.33
N VAL A 230 6.01 -12.30 -19.11
CA VAL A 230 5.57 -12.69 -17.77
C VAL A 230 6.68 -13.41 -17.01
N LEU A 231 7.54 -14.16 -17.69
CA LEU A 231 8.69 -14.82 -17.07
C LEU A 231 9.69 -13.79 -16.52
N HIS A 232 9.99 -12.73 -17.28
CA HIS A 232 10.82 -11.63 -16.79
C HIS A 232 10.21 -10.99 -15.54
N PHE A 233 8.89 -10.81 -15.52
CA PHE A 233 8.18 -10.32 -14.33
C PHE A 233 8.31 -11.26 -13.13
N CYS A 234 8.14 -12.58 -13.31
CA CYS A 234 8.30 -13.56 -12.24
C CYS A 234 9.71 -13.57 -11.61
N PHE A 235 10.76 -13.38 -12.41
CA PHE A 235 12.13 -13.24 -11.90
C PHE A 235 12.38 -11.89 -11.21
N LEU A 236 11.66 -10.84 -11.63
CA LEU A 236 11.78 -9.49 -11.08
C LEU A 236 11.11 -9.34 -9.71
N VAL A 237 9.93 -9.95 -9.54
CA VAL A 237 9.09 -9.81 -8.34
C VAL A 237 9.81 -10.14 -7.03
N PRO A 238 10.65 -11.19 -6.91
CA PRO A 238 11.44 -11.43 -5.71
C PRO A 238 12.31 -10.25 -5.28
N GLY A 239 13.04 -9.63 -6.22
CA GLY A 239 13.85 -8.45 -5.93
C GLY A 239 13.00 -7.24 -5.56
N LEU A 240 11.89 -7.04 -6.27
CA LEU A 240 10.94 -5.95 -6.01
C LEU A 240 10.34 -6.05 -4.60
N VAL A 241 9.83 -7.23 -4.24
CA VAL A 241 9.24 -7.52 -2.93
C VAL A 241 10.27 -7.39 -1.82
N PHE A 242 11.46 -7.97 -2.00
CA PHE A 242 12.57 -7.82 -1.06
C PHE A 242 12.90 -6.35 -0.78
N SER A 243 13.03 -5.56 -1.83
CA SER A 243 13.37 -4.14 -1.72
C SER A 243 12.25 -3.34 -1.04
N LEU A 244 10.99 -3.55 -1.45
CA LEU A 244 9.81 -2.91 -0.85
C LEU A 244 9.69 -3.23 0.64
N CYS A 245 9.77 -4.52 1.01
CA CYS A 245 9.63 -4.95 2.41
C CYS A 245 10.77 -4.42 3.27
N THR A 246 12.01 -4.55 2.79
CA THR A 246 13.19 -4.07 3.53
C THR A 246 13.13 -2.55 3.71
N LEU A 247 12.84 -1.80 2.65
CA LEU A 247 12.71 -0.34 2.71
C LEU A 247 11.64 0.07 3.73
N ASN A 248 10.44 -0.52 3.67
CA ASN A 248 9.36 -0.18 4.58
C ASN A 248 9.71 -0.48 6.05
N VAL A 249 10.17 -1.69 6.35
CA VAL A 249 10.49 -2.10 7.73
C VAL A 249 11.63 -1.27 8.32
N VAL A 250 12.71 -1.07 7.55
CA VAL A 250 13.88 -0.33 8.02
C VAL A 250 13.54 1.15 8.21
N THR A 251 12.85 1.78 7.26
CA THR A 251 12.47 3.18 7.38
C THR A 251 11.47 3.40 8.52
N ASP A 252 10.50 2.50 8.73
CA ASP A 252 9.59 2.58 9.88
C ASP A 252 10.34 2.39 11.20
N SER A 253 11.32 1.48 11.27
CA SER A 253 12.12 1.32 12.48
C SER A 253 12.97 2.56 12.77
N MET A 254 13.63 3.13 11.76
CA MET A 254 14.40 4.37 11.91
C MET A 254 13.53 5.57 12.29
N LEU A 255 12.34 5.72 11.68
CA LEU A 255 11.41 6.80 11.96
C LEU A 255 10.79 6.70 13.35
N THR A 256 10.47 5.49 13.80
CA THR A 256 9.94 5.26 15.15
C THR A 256 10.98 5.47 16.25
N LYS A 257 12.27 5.21 15.97
CA LYS A 257 13.40 5.54 16.86
C LYS A 257 13.77 7.03 16.87
N ALA A 258 13.50 7.75 15.78
CA ALA A 258 13.81 9.18 15.65
C ALA A 258 12.81 10.10 16.37
N VAL A 259 11.69 9.56 16.88
CA VAL A 259 10.63 10.31 17.56
C VAL A 259 10.41 9.80 18.98
N SER A 260 9.81 10.63 19.84
CA SER A 260 9.43 10.21 21.19
C SER A 260 8.29 9.18 21.15
N ALA A 261 8.15 8.40 22.24
CA ALA A 261 7.08 7.40 22.38
C ALA A 261 5.66 8.00 22.27
N SER A 262 5.49 9.29 22.58
CA SER A 262 4.23 10.02 22.41
C SER A 262 3.88 10.25 20.94
N ASP A 263 4.89 10.36 20.07
CA ASP A 263 4.75 10.81 18.69
C ASP A 263 4.92 9.67 17.68
N THR A 264 5.30 8.46 18.15
CA THR A 264 5.46 7.25 17.32
C THR A 264 4.19 6.91 16.53
N GLY A 265 3.01 7.01 17.16
CA GLY A 265 1.73 6.74 16.48
C GLY A 265 1.45 7.75 15.36
N THR A 266 1.71 9.04 15.62
CA THR A 266 1.58 10.11 14.63
C THR A 266 2.54 9.91 13.46
N MET A 267 3.78 9.51 13.73
CA MET A 267 4.79 9.22 12.70
C MET A 267 4.38 8.03 11.82
N LEU A 268 3.94 6.93 12.42
CA LEU A 268 3.47 5.76 11.66
C LEU A 268 2.20 6.08 10.85
N GLY A 269 1.29 6.89 11.42
CA GLY A 269 0.13 7.40 10.69
C GLY A 269 0.52 8.25 9.48
N LEU A 270 1.53 9.12 9.63
CA LEU A 270 2.08 9.91 8.52
C LEU A 270 2.66 9.01 7.42
N CYS A 271 3.47 8.01 7.78
CA CYS A 271 3.97 7.00 6.84
C CYS A 271 2.84 6.27 6.13
N ALA A 272 1.82 5.83 6.87
CA ALA A 272 0.67 5.12 6.31
C ALA A 272 -0.14 6.01 5.34
N SER A 273 -0.18 7.34 5.57
CA SER A 273 -0.91 8.28 4.71
C SER A 273 -0.36 8.41 3.29
N VAL A 274 0.94 8.13 3.10
CA VAL A 274 1.61 8.16 1.79
C VAL A 274 1.03 7.13 0.84
N GLN A 275 0.70 5.95 1.35
CA GLN A 275 0.28 4.83 0.50
C GLN A 275 -1.06 5.11 -0.19
N PRO A 276 -2.13 5.55 0.52
CA PRO A 276 -3.34 5.92 -0.16
C PRO A 276 -3.20 7.20 -0.99
N LEU A 277 -2.37 8.19 -0.60
CA LEU A 277 -2.09 9.35 -1.46
C LEU A 277 -1.52 8.90 -2.81
N THR A 278 -0.59 7.93 -2.77
CA THR A 278 -0.05 7.28 -3.96
C THR A 278 -1.14 6.51 -4.72
N ARG A 279 -2.12 5.89 -4.04
CA ARG A 279 -3.27 5.24 -4.69
C ARG A 279 -4.27 6.23 -5.31
N THR A 280 -4.41 7.43 -4.74
CA THR A 280 -5.30 8.48 -5.26
C THR A 280 -4.69 9.13 -6.49
N LEU A 281 -3.43 9.55 -6.41
CA LEU A 281 -2.73 10.23 -7.51
C LEU A 281 -2.14 9.26 -8.53
N GLY A 282 -1.94 8.01 -8.13
CA GLY A 282 -1.21 7.00 -8.90
C GLY A 282 -1.86 6.59 -10.19
N PRO A 283 -3.19 6.39 -10.29
CA PRO A 283 -3.84 6.09 -11.55
C PRO A 283 -3.72 7.20 -12.59
N THR A 284 -3.84 8.46 -12.15
CA THR A 284 -3.69 9.61 -13.05
C THR A 284 -2.26 9.74 -13.54
N LEU A 285 -1.28 9.75 -12.63
CA LEU A 285 0.13 9.88 -12.99
C LEU A 285 0.65 8.65 -13.75
N GLY A 286 0.33 7.46 -13.25
CA GLY A 286 0.70 6.18 -13.86
C GLY A 286 0.07 5.99 -15.23
N GLY A 287 -1.21 6.36 -15.41
CA GLY A 287 -1.88 6.30 -16.70
C GLY A 287 -1.29 7.25 -17.73
N LEU A 288 -0.94 8.48 -17.33
CA LEU A 288 -0.25 9.45 -18.20
C LEU A 288 1.15 8.96 -18.62
N LEU A 289 1.93 8.45 -17.67
CA LEU A 289 3.25 7.88 -17.91
C LEU A 289 3.17 6.67 -18.85
N TYR A 290 2.24 5.75 -18.55
CA TYR A 290 2.02 4.54 -19.35
C TYR A 290 1.58 4.87 -20.78
N ARG A 291 0.63 5.80 -20.96
CA ARG A 291 0.17 6.20 -22.30
C ARG A 291 1.26 6.86 -23.14
N SER A 292 2.14 7.64 -22.52
CA SER A 292 3.15 8.43 -23.24
C SER A 292 4.43 7.63 -23.53
N PHE A 293 4.82 6.73 -22.62
CA PHE A 293 6.13 6.07 -22.65
C PHE A 293 6.08 4.54 -22.49
N GLY A 294 4.87 3.95 -22.33
CA GLY A 294 4.69 2.51 -22.16
C GLY A 294 5.13 2.00 -20.78
N VAL A 295 5.33 0.68 -20.67
CA VAL A 295 5.81 0.02 -19.44
C VAL A 295 7.24 0.42 -19.02
N PRO A 296 8.22 0.58 -19.93
CA PRO A 296 9.62 0.81 -19.53
C PRO A 296 9.85 2.05 -18.66
N ILE A 297 8.96 3.04 -18.75
CA ILE A 297 9.06 4.28 -17.97
C ILE A 297 9.08 4.04 -16.46
N PHE A 298 8.30 3.07 -15.96
CA PHE A 298 8.28 2.73 -14.53
C PHE A 298 9.66 2.22 -14.08
N GLY A 299 10.31 1.43 -14.92
CA GLY A 299 11.67 0.94 -14.68
C GLY A 299 12.72 2.05 -14.74
N HIS A 300 12.68 2.92 -15.76
CA HIS A 300 13.61 4.04 -15.87
C HIS A 300 13.48 5.02 -14.70
N VAL A 301 12.25 5.36 -14.29
CA VAL A 301 12.02 6.23 -13.13
C VAL A 301 12.49 5.55 -11.85
N GLN A 302 12.18 4.26 -11.65
CA GLN A 302 12.67 3.50 -10.50
C GLN A 302 14.21 3.50 -10.44
N PHE A 303 14.88 3.23 -11.55
CA PHE A 303 16.34 3.24 -11.65
C PHE A 303 16.92 4.63 -11.34
N ALA A 304 16.45 5.67 -12.01
CA ALA A 304 16.98 7.03 -11.87
C ALA A 304 16.84 7.55 -10.44
N VAL A 305 15.66 7.34 -9.83
CA VAL A 305 15.37 7.77 -8.46
C VAL A 305 16.26 7.04 -7.46
N ASN A 306 16.36 5.71 -7.55
CA ASN A 306 17.16 4.93 -6.59
C ASN A 306 18.65 5.12 -6.81
N PHE A 307 19.11 5.35 -8.03
CA PHE A 307 20.49 5.74 -8.30
C PHE A 307 20.84 7.07 -7.62
N PHE A 308 19.99 8.09 -7.79
CA PHE A 308 20.18 9.37 -7.13
C PHE A 308 20.18 9.23 -5.60
N LEU A 309 19.23 8.48 -5.04
CA LEU A 309 19.17 8.22 -3.60
C LEU A 309 20.40 7.46 -3.09
N LEU A 310 20.92 6.50 -3.85
CA LEU A 310 22.13 5.76 -3.50
C LEU A 310 23.35 6.70 -3.43
N LEU A 311 23.47 7.64 -4.40
CA LEU A 311 24.51 8.67 -4.38
C LEU A 311 24.39 9.59 -3.15
N VAL A 312 23.17 9.98 -2.79
CA VAL A 312 22.91 10.81 -1.59
C VAL A 312 23.29 10.06 -0.32
N LEU A 313 22.88 8.79 -0.19
CA LEU A 313 23.21 7.91 0.95
C LEU A 313 24.71 7.65 1.07
N TRP A 314 25.44 7.58 -0.05
CA TRP A 314 26.90 7.46 -0.05
C TRP A 314 27.60 8.73 0.43
N ARG A 315 27.08 9.92 0.08
CA ARG A 315 27.68 11.19 0.49
C ARG A 315 27.41 11.58 1.94
N LYS A 316 26.29 11.11 2.51
CA LYS A 316 25.91 11.36 3.90
C LYS A 316 25.66 10.02 4.59
N PRO A 317 26.69 9.35 5.14
CA PRO A 317 26.45 8.24 6.04
C PRO A 317 25.53 8.72 7.15
N MET A 318 24.42 8.01 7.35
CA MET A 318 23.43 8.33 8.38
C MET A 318 24.10 8.04 9.72
N THR A 319 24.84 9.00 10.25
CA THR A 319 25.52 8.90 11.54
C THR A 319 24.46 8.81 12.64
N HIS A 320 24.03 7.59 12.94
CA HIS A 320 23.36 7.30 14.19
C HIS A 320 24.38 6.66 15.13
N LYS A 321 24.64 7.34 16.25
CA LYS A 321 25.44 6.79 17.36
C LYS A 321 24.85 5.42 17.74
N ARG A 322 25.73 4.42 17.84
CA ARG A 322 25.45 3.15 18.48
C ARG A 322 25.10 3.43 19.94
N ASP A 323 23.92 3.02 20.35
CA ASP A 323 23.72 2.48 21.69
C ASP A 323 23.16 1.06 21.53
N LYS A 324 24.08 0.13 21.29
CA LYS A 324 23.87 -1.25 21.71
C LYS A 324 24.24 -1.28 23.20
N ALA A 325 23.26 -1.06 24.07
CA ALA A 325 23.35 -1.54 25.44
C ALA A 325 22.98 -3.03 25.41
N TRP A 326 23.84 -3.82 26.03
CA TRP A 326 23.88 -5.28 26.07
C TRP A 326 22.63 -5.88 26.72
#